data_AF-A0A4Q2M470-F1
#
_entry.id   AF-A0A4Q2M470-F1
#
_cell.length_a   1.000
_cell.length_b   1.000
_cell.length_c   1.000
_cell.angle_alpha   90.00
_cell.angle_beta   90.00
_cell.angle_gamma   90.00
#
_symmetry.space_group_name_H-M   'P 1'
#
loop_
_entity.id
_entity.type
_entity.pdbx_description
1 polymer ?
#
loop_
_entity_poly.entity_id
_entity_poly.type
_entity_poly.pdbx_seq_one_letter_code
_entity_poly.pdbx_strand_id
1 'polypeptide(L)'
;MSKEVECPYCEHENDLTEYLTDVRGDEFDHECESCEREFEIHVAYEPSLCSSEIVYENCQSCGDKTREPYKKGKVFPYPKHVEHDVICKSCWLKAYREELDSEFEAREVEHA
;
A
#
# COMPACT_ATOMS: atom_id res chain seq x y z
N MET A 1 -5.54 6.12 23.74
CA MET A 1 -6.83 5.42 23.83
C MET A 1 -6.67 4.36 24.90
N SER A 2 -7.47 4.40 25.96
CA SER A 2 -7.58 3.26 26.88
C SER A 2 -8.15 2.08 26.10
N LYS A 3 -7.73 0.87 26.46
CA LYS A 3 -8.28 -0.37 25.88
C LYS A 3 -9.34 -0.97 26.80
N GLU A 4 -9.78 -0.20 27.79
CA GLU A 4 -10.72 -0.61 28.81
C GLU A 4 -12.10 -0.01 28.52
N VAL A 5 -13.13 -0.79 28.81
CA VAL A 5 -14.54 -0.38 28.71
C VAL A 5 -15.28 -0.75 29.99
N GLU A 6 -16.16 0.15 30.43
CA GLU A 6 -17.02 -0.09 31.59
C GLU A 6 -18.21 -0.97 31.21
N CYS A 7 -18.45 -2.03 31.98
CA CYS A 7 -19.61 -2.89 31.79
C CYS A 7 -20.91 -2.13 32.11
N PRO A 8 -21.91 -2.11 31.21
CA PRO A 8 -23.15 -1.37 31.42
C PRO A 8 -24.05 -1.95 32.51
N TYR A 9 -23.72 -3.13 33.06
CA TYR A 9 -24.51 -3.83 34.06
C TYR A 9 -23.94 -3.75 35.48
N CYS A 10 -22.62 -3.70 35.62
CA CYS A 10 -21.94 -3.82 36.91
C CYS A 10 -20.80 -2.82 37.12
N GLU A 11 -20.57 -1.91 36.16
CA GLU A 11 -19.56 -0.84 36.25
C GLU A 11 -18.11 -1.36 36.34
N HIS A 12 -17.89 -2.65 36.11
CA HIS A 12 -16.56 -3.24 36.06
C HIS A 12 -15.82 -2.81 34.77
N GLU A 13 -14.55 -2.41 34.89
CA GLU A 13 -13.67 -2.13 33.75
C GLU A 13 -13.14 -3.44 33.15
N ASN A 14 -13.40 -3.67 31.86
CA ASN A 14 -12.95 -4.86 31.13
C ASN A 14 -11.79 -4.47 30.20
N ASP A 15 -10.68 -5.22 30.20
CA ASP A 15 -9.55 -5.00 29.30
C ASP A 15 -9.79 -5.68 27.95
N LEU A 16 -9.89 -4.89 26.89
CA LEU A 16 -10.15 -5.34 25.52
C LEU A 16 -8.87 -5.54 24.70
N THR A 17 -7.68 -5.54 25.33
CA THR A 17 -6.40 -5.56 24.62
C THR A 17 -6.26 -6.71 23.62
N GLU A 18 -6.68 -7.91 23.99
CA GLU A 18 -6.61 -9.10 23.12
C GLU A 18 -7.69 -9.10 22.04
N TYR A 19 -8.87 -8.55 22.34
CA TYR A 19 -9.99 -8.49 21.39
C TYR A 19 -9.70 -7.52 20.24
N LEU A 20 -9.08 -6.37 20.53
CA LEU A 20 -8.78 -5.34 19.53
C LEU A 20 -7.79 -5.78 18.44
N THR A 21 -7.06 -6.89 18.59
CA THR A 21 -6.15 -7.39 17.54
C THR A 21 -6.85 -8.21 16.45
N ASP A 22 -8.02 -8.77 16.73
CA ASP A 22 -8.73 -9.70 15.83
C ASP A 22 -10.05 -9.15 15.28
N VAL A 23 -10.47 -7.97 15.73
CA VAL A 23 -11.69 -7.31 15.27
C VAL A 23 -11.56 -6.94 13.78
N ARG A 24 -12.48 -7.48 12.96
CA ARG A 24 -12.55 -7.24 11.51
C ARG A 24 -13.54 -6.13 11.11
N GLY A 25 -14.12 -5.43 12.09
CA GLY A 25 -15.14 -4.41 11.90
C GLY A 25 -15.05 -3.30 12.94
N ASP A 26 -16.14 -2.58 13.13
CA ASP A 26 -16.33 -1.53 14.12
C ASP A 26 -17.25 -1.96 15.28
N GLU A 27 -17.71 -3.22 15.31
CA GLU A 27 -18.53 -3.78 16.37
C GLU A 27 -18.17 -5.23 16.71
N PHE A 28 -18.29 -5.61 17.98
CA PHE A 28 -18.18 -7.00 18.46
C PHE A 28 -18.86 -7.22 19.82
N ASP A 29 -19.30 -8.46 20.07
CA ASP A 29 -19.84 -8.89 21.37
C ASP A 29 -18.72 -9.18 22.37
N HIS A 30 -18.88 -8.71 23.62
CA HIS A 30 -17.94 -8.93 24.72
C HIS A 30 -18.66 -9.45 25.98
N GLU A 31 -18.10 -10.46 26.63
CA GLU A 31 -18.61 -10.98 27.91
C GLU A 31 -17.88 -10.33 29.08
N CYS A 32 -18.63 -9.78 30.05
CA CYS A 32 -18.02 -9.13 31.19
C CYS A 32 -17.29 -10.11 32.11
N GLU A 33 -16.03 -9.81 32.45
CA GLU A 33 -15.19 -10.64 33.34
C GLU A 33 -15.73 -10.75 34.79
N SER A 34 -16.55 -9.79 35.22
CA SER A 34 -17.10 -9.77 36.58
C SER A 34 -18.52 -10.32 36.69
N CYS A 35 -19.38 -10.12 35.69
CA CYS A 35 -20.81 -10.46 35.79
C CYS A 35 -21.30 -11.43 34.71
N GLU A 36 -20.42 -11.90 33.83
CA GLU A 36 -20.67 -12.93 32.81
C GLU A 36 -21.82 -12.56 31.84
N ARG A 37 -22.15 -11.26 31.76
CA ARG A 37 -23.15 -10.74 30.82
C ARG A 37 -22.48 -10.22 29.57
N GLU A 38 -23.06 -10.56 28.44
CA GLU A 38 -22.65 -10.07 27.12
C GLU A 38 -23.15 -8.65 26.86
N PHE A 39 -22.31 -7.82 26.24
CA PHE A 39 -22.63 -6.49 25.75
C PHE A 39 -21.85 -6.17 24.48
N GLU A 40 -22.39 -5.28 23.65
CA GLU A 40 -21.80 -4.90 22.36
C GLU A 40 -20.81 -3.75 22.54
N ILE A 41 -19.65 -3.86 21.89
CA ILE A 41 -18.61 -2.84 21.84
C ILE A 41 -18.62 -2.20 20.46
N HIS A 42 -18.66 -0.87 20.41
CA HIS A 42 -18.44 -0.12 19.16
C HIS A 42 -17.06 0.56 19.17
N VAL A 43 -16.25 0.28 18.15
CA VAL A 43 -14.92 0.83 17.95
C VAL A 43 -14.99 1.97 16.93
N ALA A 44 -14.85 3.21 17.41
CA ALA A 44 -14.77 4.38 16.54
C ALA A 44 -13.31 4.68 16.15
N TYR A 45 -13.06 4.86 14.86
CA TYR A 45 -11.76 5.30 14.33
C TYR A 45 -11.84 6.76 13.87
N GLU A 46 -10.88 7.58 14.29
CA GLU A 46 -10.73 8.93 13.75
C GLU A 46 -9.86 8.90 12.47
N PRO A 47 -10.25 9.62 11.40
CA PRO A 47 -9.42 9.70 10.21
C PRO A 47 -8.10 10.41 10.52
N SER A 48 -6.98 9.74 10.26
CA SER A 48 -5.67 10.39 10.27
C SER A 48 -5.39 11.02 8.91
N LEU A 49 -5.16 12.33 8.90
CA LEU A 49 -4.75 13.07 7.70
C LEU A 49 -3.24 13.31 7.74
N CYS A 50 -2.53 12.84 6.72
CA CYS A 50 -1.12 13.13 6.52
C CYS A 50 -0.90 13.83 5.17
N SER A 51 0.09 14.72 5.11
CA SER A 51 0.51 15.37 3.88
C SER A 51 2.00 15.13 3.62
N SER A 52 2.39 15.14 2.35
CA SER A 52 3.77 15.03 1.92
C SER A 52 4.03 15.97 0.74
N GLU A 53 5.29 16.35 0.53
CA GLU A 53 5.69 17.17 -0.60
C GLU A 53 5.43 16.46 -1.94
N ILE A 54 5.01 17.21 -2.96
CA ILE A 54 4.97 16.74 -4.35
C ILE A 54 6.32 17.07 -4.99
N VAL A 55 7.16 16.05 -5.18
CA VAL A 55 8.47 16.20 -5.83
C VAL A 55 8.35 15.90 -7.32
N TYR A 56 8.88 16.80 -8.15
CA TYR A 56 9.03 16.59 -9.59
C TYR A 56 10.50 16.35 -9.92
N GLU A 57 10.78 15.32 -10.70
CA GLU A 57 12.12 15.00 -11.20
C GLU A 57 12.16 15.14 -12.72
N ASN A 58 13.31 15.54 -13.26
CA ASN A 58 13.49 15.61 -14.71
C ASN A 58 13.82 14.22 -15.25
N CYS A 59 13.13 13.82 -16.32
CA CYS A 59 13.47 12.63 -17.08
C CYS A 59 14.86 12.79 -17.70
N GLN A 60 15.78 11.89 -17.40
CA GLN A 60 17.14 11.95 -17.97
C GLN A 60 17.18 11.62 -19.47
N SER A 61 16.11 11.01 -20.01
CA SER A 61 15.99 10.65 -21.43
C SER A 61 15.41 11.78 -22.28
N CYS A 62 14.28 12.37 -21.90
CA CYS A 62 13.60 13.41 -22.71
C CYS A 62 13.69 14.83 -22.11
N GLY A 63 14.13 14.98 -20.87
CA GLY A 63 14.18 16.26 -20.16
C GLY A 63 12.86 16.72 -19.52
N ASP A 64 11.74 16.04 -19.80
CA ASP A 64 10.44 16.41 -19.24
C ASP A 64 10.36 16.20 -17.73
N LYS A 65 9.63 17.10 -17.05
CA LYS A 65 9.32 16.95 -15.62
C LYS A 65 8.26 15.88 -15.40
N THR A 66 8.51 14.97 -14.48
CA THR A 66 7.54 13.95 -14.05
C THR A 66 7.41 13.92 -12.54
N ARG A 67 6.18 13.75 -12.06
CA ARG A 67 5.88 13.51 -10.65
C ARG A 67 6.15 12.04 -10.26
N GLU A 68 6.05 11.14 -11.23
CA GLU A 68 6.19 9.70 -11.05
C GLU A 68 7.36 9.20 -11.90
N PRO A 69 8.61 9.43 -11.46
CA PRO A 69 9.76 8.91 -12.15
C PRO A 69 9.88 7.39 -11.99
N TYR A 70 10.20 6.72 -13.09
CA TYR A 70 10.59 5.32 -13.09
C TYR A 70 12.08 5.25 -12.78
N LYS A 71 12.43 4.68 -11.62
CA LYS A 71 13.82 4.59 -11.14
C LYS A 71 14.39 3.19 -11.29
N LYS A 72 15.62 3.10 -11.78
CA LYS A 72 16.37 1.84 -11.88
C LYS A 72 16.52 1.20 -10.49
N GLY A 73 16.25 -0.10 -10.40
CA GLY A 73 16.23 -0.85 -9.14
C GLY A 73 14.98 -0.66 -8.27
N LYS A 74 14.06 0.25 -8.62
CA LYS A 74 12.75 0.40 -7.96
C LYS A 74 11.59 -0.14 -8.79
N VAL A 75 11.75 -0.17 -10.11
CA VAL A 75 10.76 -0.73 -11.05
C VAL A 75 11.34 -1.98 -11.71
N PHE A 76 10.55 -3.05 -11.75
CA PHE A 76 10.88 -4.30 -12.44
C PHE A 76 9.74 -4.70 -13.39
N PRO A 77 10.03 -5.10 -14.64
CA PRO A 77 11.36 -5.06 -15.28
C PRO A 77 11.85 -3.62 -15.48
N TYR A 78 13.15 -3.43 -15.69
CA TYR A 78 13.69 -2.15 -16.14
C TYR A 78 14.41 -2.40 -17.46
N PRO A 79 14.12 -1.65 -18.54
CA PRO A 79 14.72 -1.89 -19.84
C PRO A 79 16.24 -1.96 -19.76
N LYS A 80 16.81 -3.07 -20.21
CA LYS A 80 18.24 -3.40 -20.14
C LYS A 80 19.09 -2.40 -20.93
N HIS A 81 18.58 -1.93 -22.07
CA HIS A 81 19.28 -0.98 -22.94
C HIS A 81 19.19 0.48 -22.48
N VAL A 82 18.40 0.79 -21.43
CA VAL A 82 18.32 2.15 -20.88
C VAL A 82 19.44 2.37 -19.86
N GLU A 83 20.35 3.29 -20.19
CA GLU A 83 21.46 3.69 -19.32
C GLU A 83 21.03 4.65 -18.19
N HIS A 84 19.94 5.39 -18.40
CA HIS A 84 19.43 6.37 -17.44
C HIS A 84 18.80 5.71 -16.20
N ASP A 85 19.07 6.29 -15.03
CA ASP A 85 18.56 5.82 -13.75
C ASP A 85 17.15 6.32 -13.45
N VAL A 86 16.77 7.48 -14.01
CA VAL A 86 15.51 8.16 -13.74
C VAL A 86 14.88 8.62 -15.06
N ILE A 87 13.78 7.99 -15.46
CA ILE A 87 13.06 8.35 -16.68
C ILE A 87 11.56 8.52 -16.42
N CYS A 88 10.87 9.24 -17.31
CA CYS A 88 9.41 9.33 -17.25
C CYS A 88 8.76 8.02 -17.74
N LYS A 89 7.49 7.83 -17.34
CA LYS A 89 6.67 6.68 -17.76
C LYS A 89 6.65 6.47 -19.27
N SER A 90 6.55 7.55 -20.04
CA SER A 90 6.49 7.48 -21.51
C SER A 90 7.79 6.94 -22.12
N CYS A 91 8.96 7.44 -21.66
CA CYS A 91 10.26 6.92 -22.08
C CYS A 91 10.43 5.45 -21.66
N TRP A 92 9.99 5.10 -20.44
CA TRP A 92 10.06 3.72 -19.96
C TRP A 92 9.22 2.78 -20.80
N LEU A 93 7.96 3.15 -21.11
CA LEU A 93 7.06 2.33 -21.93
C LEU A 93 7.57 2.15 -23.36
N LYS A 94 8.16 3.20 -23.93
CA LYS A 94 8.76 3.14 -25.26
C LYS A 94 9.93 2.17 -25.29
N ALA A 95 10.90 2.34 -24.38
CA ALA A 95 12.04 1.45 -24.26
C ALA A 95 11.60 0.01 -23.99
N TYR A 96 10.71 -0.21 -23.03
CA TYR A 96 10.25 -1.56 -22.71
C TYR A 96 9.55 -2.25 -23.88
N ARG A 97 8.77 -1.51 -24.68
CA ARG A 97 8.19 -2.03 -25.92
C ARG A 97 9.26 -2.45 -26.91
N GLU A 98 10.30 -1.65 -27.12
CA GLU A 98 11.40 -1.97 -28.04
C GLU A 98 12.10 -3.29 -27.64
N GLU A 99 12.23 -3.59 -26.35
CA GLU A 99 12.76 -4.89 -25.90
C GLU A 99 11.81 -6.05 -26.22
N LEU A 100 10.51 -5.88 -25.96
CA LEU A 100 9.52 -6.90 -26.25
C LEU A 100 9.44 -7.22 -27.75
N ASP A 101 9.49 -6.19 -28.59
CA ASP A 101 9.48 -6.34 -30.05
C ASP A 101 10.76 -7.09 -30.50
N SER A 102 11.93 -6.72 -29.97
CA SER A 102 13.20 -7.40 -30.26
C SER A 102 13.23 -8.86 -29.80
N GLU A 103 12.71 -9.16 -28.61
CA GLU A 103 12.60 -10.52 -28.08
C GLU A 103 11.59 -11.36 -28.89
N PHE A 104 10.54 -10.74 -29.42
CA PHE A 104 9.57 -11.40 -30.30
C PHE A 104 10.21 -11.76 -31.65
N GLU A 105 10.88 -10.81 -32.31
CA GLU A 105 11.57 -11.04 -33.59
C GLU A 105 12.64 -12.13 -33.48
N ALA A 106 13.44 -12.13 -32.41
CA ALA A 106 14.47 -13.14 -32.18
C ALA A 106 13.88 -14.56 -32.10
N ARG A 107 12.72 -14.71 -31.45
CA ARG A 107 12.03 -15.99 -31.34
C ARG A 107 11.42 -16.45 -32.66
N GLU A 108 10.92 -15.54 -33.49
CA GLU A 108 10.41 -15.92 -34.81
C GLU A 108 11.52 -16.45 -35.73
N VAL A 109 12.73 -15.88 -35.65
CA VAL A 109 13.90 -16.35 -36.41
C VAL A 109 14.37 -17.74 -35.94
N GLU A 110 14.29 -18.05 -34.65
CA GLU A 110 14.67 -19.37 -34.11
C GLU A 110 13.68 -20.49 -34.48
N HIS A 111 12.45 -20.14 -34.85
CA HIS A 111 11.37 -21.09 -35.17
C HIS A 111 11.02 -21.16 -36.67
N ALA A 112 11.70 -20.41 -37.53
CA ALA A 112 11.57 -20.42 -38.99
C ALA A 112 12.60 -21.33 -39.66
#